data_AF-A0A2P6TDG7-F1
#
_entry.id   AF-A0A2P6TDG7-F1
#
_cell.length_a   1.000
_cell.length_b   1.000
_cell.length_c   1.000
_cell.angle_alpha   90.00
_cell.angle_beta   90.00
_cell.angle_gamma   90.00
#
_symmetry.space_group_name_H-M   'P 1'
#
loop_
_entity.id
_entity.type
_entity.pdbx_description
1 polymer ?
#
loop_
_entity_poly.entity_id
_entity_poly.type
_entity_poly.pdbx_seq_one_letter_code
_entity_poly.pdbx_strand_id
1 'polypeptide(L)'
;MLGFARRLVAGFPHWQVVCIDLRCHGESAALGLRGPHTLEAAAADVIALLSKLKLFPEMLIGHSFGGKVVLQMTQAWSQAARRVPRPVQVWVLDALPGEVRSGDMGGADRPADLISTLQDIRLPVTSRNWLTSKLEAAGFSRQVAIWAATNLAPLPSSSDGGLGWGFDLAGIAQMFRC
;
A
#
# COMPACT_ATOMS: atom_id res chain seq x y z
N MET A 1 -16.04 1.35 14.12
CA MET A 1 -14.72 1.14 14.73
C MET A 1 -13.78 2.22 14.20
N LEU A 2 -13.02 2.92 15.06
CA LEU A 2 -12.05 3.93 14.61
C LEU A 2 -10.88 3.25 13.87
N GLY A 3 -10.39 3.88 12.79
CA GLY A 3 -9.18 3.42 12.09
C GLY A 3 -7.95 3.43 13.01
N PHE A 4 -6.93 2.63 12.70
CA PHE A 4 -5.75 2.42 13.55
C PHE A 4 -5.11 3.73 14.06
N ALA A 5 -4.84 4.69 13.17
CA ALA A 5 -4.30 6.00 13.53
C ALA A 5 -5.18 6.78 14.51
N ARG A 6 -6.52 6.76 14.32
CA ARG A 6 -7.45 7.43 15.23
C ARG A 6 -7.47 6.78 16.62
N ARG A 7 -7.34 5.44 16.69
CA ARG A 7 -7.20 4.73 17.98
C ARG A 7 -5.90 5.08 18.68
N LEU A 8 -4.79 5.20 17.95
CA LEU A 8 -3.51 5.65 18.51
C LEU A 8 -3.64 7.05 19.12
N VAL A 9 -4.17 8.02 18.37
CA VAL A 9 -4.34 9.39 18.88
C VAL A 9 -5.33 9.44 20.04
N ALA A 10 -6.37 8.60 20.06
CA ALA A 10 -7.28 8.52 21.21
C ALA A 10 -6.60 8.00 22.48
N GLY A 11 -5.67 7.05 22.37
CA GLY A 11 -4.88 6.53 23.50
C GLY A 11 -3.70 7.45 23.89
N PHE A 12 -3.19 8.22 22.93
CA PHE A 12 -2.07 9.13 23.09
C PHE A 12 -2.41 10.50 22.49
N PRO A 13 -3.19 11.35 23.19
CA PRO A 13 -3.71 12.60 22.62
C PRO A 13 -2.66 13.63 22.19
N HIS A 14 -1.43 13.52 22.69
CA HIS A 14 -0.31 14.36 22.29
C HIS A 14 0.41 13.90 21.01
N TRP A 15 0.05 12.72 20.48
CA TRP A 15 0.63 12.20 19.26
C TRP A 15 -0.05 12.81 18.04
N GLN A 16 0.75 13.07 17.01
CA GLN A 16 0.27 13.43 15.68
C GLN A 16 0.63 12.31 14.72
N VAL A 17 -0.34 11.87 13.92
CA VAL A 17 -0.16 10.78 12.97
C VAL A 17 -0.42 11.30 11.57
N VAL A 18 0.54 11.10 10.67
CA VAL A 18 0.40 11.40 9.24
C VAL A 18 0.18 10.07 8.52
N CYS A 19 -1.05 9.85 8.04
CA CYS A 19 -1.36 8.71 7.17
C CYS A 19 -1.06 9.09 5.72
N ILE A 20 -0.31 8.25 5.02
CA ILE A 20 0.15 8.51 3.67
C ILE A 20 -0.35 7.38 2.77
N ASP A 21 -1.05 7.75 1.71
CA ASP A 21 -1.28 6.84 0.59
C ASP A 21 0.01 6.78 -0.23
N LEU A 22 0.59 5.59 -0.36
CA LEU A 22 1.80 5.39 -1.15
C LEU A 22 1.53 5.62 -2.63
N ARG A 23 2.59 5.83 -3.43
CA ARG A 23 2.47 5.83 -4.90
C ARG A 23 1.63 4.65 -5.38
N CYS A 24 0.84 4.88 -6.42
CA CYS A 24 -0.10 3.91 -7.00
C CYS A 24 -1.23 3.44 -6.08
N HIS A 25 -1.33 3.90 -4.83
CA HIS A 25 -2.40 3.55 -3.89
C HIS A 25 -3.28 4.76 -3.57
N GLY A 26 -4.55 4.50 -3.26
CA GLY A 26 -5.50 5.51 -2.77
C GLY A 26 -5.48 6.79 -3.61
N GLU A 27 -5.51 7.94 -2.93
CA GLU A 27 -5.55 9.25 -3.60
C GLU A 27 -4.23 9.57 -4.31
N SER A 28 -3.12 8.98 -3.88
CA SER A 28 -1.81 9.14 -4.53
C SER A 28 -1.75 8.51 -5.92
N ALA A 29 -2.63 7.56 -6.25
CA ALA A 29 -2.74 7.00 -7.59
C ALA A 29 -3.17 8.06 -8.63
N ALA A 30 -4.02 9.02 -8.24
CA ALA A 30 -4.50 10.08 -9.12
C ALA A 30 -3.43 11.15 -9.42
N LEU A 31 -2.32 11.18 -8.68
CA LEU A 31 -1.24 12.16 -8.88
C LEU A 31 -0.39 11.87 -10.13
N GLY A 32 -0.51 10.67 -10.73
CA GLY A 32 0.22 10.32 -11.96
C GLY A 32 1.74 10.35 -11.79
N LEU A 33 2.24 9.87 -10.64
CA LEU A 33 3.67 9.82 -10.35
C LEU A 33 4.40 8.97 -11.40
N ARG A 34 5.47 9.53 -11.99
CA ARG A 34 6.20 8.87 -13.08
C ARG A 34 6.97 7.65 -12.58
N GLY A 35 7.05 6.62 -13.43
CA GLY A 35 7.85 5.42 -13.20
C GLY A 35 9.37 5.68 -13.21
N PRO A 36 10.17 4.69 -12.79
CA PRO A 36 9.76 3.32 -12.44
C PRO A 36 9.03 3.25 -11.09
N HIS A 37 8.07 2.32 -10.98
CA HIS A 37 7.37 2.06 -9.72
C HIS A 37 8.13 1.00 -8.93
N THR A 38 9.09 1.45 -8.10
CA THR A 38 9.92 0.59 -7.26
C THR A 38 9.76 0.90 -5.77
N LEU A 39 10.32 0.03 -4.93
CA LEU A 39 10.39 0.25 -3.47
C LEU A 39 11.16 1.52 -3.12
N GLU A 40 12.29 1.76 -3.78
CA GLU A 40 13.13 2.96 -3.61
C GLU A 40 12.35 4.22 -3.96
N ALA A 41 11.61 4.16 -5.06
CA ALA A 41 10.85 5.30 -5.54
C ALA A 41 9.67 5.61 -4.59
N ALA A 42 9.01 4.59 -4.04
CA ALA A 42 7.99 4.77 -2.99
C ALA A 42 8.59 5.41 -1.71
N ALA A 43 9.76 4.94 -1.26
CA ALA A 43 10.45 5.52 -0.12
C ALA A 43 10.89 6.98 -0.37
N ALA A 44 11.38 7.27 -1.58
CA ALA A 44 11.80 8.60 -1.99
C ALA A 44 10.64 9.60 -1.97
N ASP A 45 9.44 9.20 -2.42
CA ASP A 45 8.24 10.05 -2.36
C ASP A 45 7.89 10.43 -0.92
N VAL A 46 7.92 9.46 0.00
CA VAL A 46 7.62 9.71 1.41
C VAL A 46 8.66 10.65 2.03
N ILE A 47 9.95 10.43 1.74
CA ILE A 47 11.03 11.33 2.20
C ILE A 47 10.84 12.74 1.63
N ALA A 48 10.49 12.87 0.35
CA ALA A 48 10.24 14.16 -0.29
C ALA A 48 9.02 14.87 0.32
N LEU A 49 7.95 14.12 0.61
CA LEU A 49 6.76 14.63 1.29
C LEU A 49 7.12 15.16 2.69
N LEU A 50 7.83 14.38 3.50
CA LEU A 50 8.28 14.80 4.84
C LEU A 50 9.16 16.06 4.76
N SER A 51 10.08 16.12 3.80
CA SER A 51 10.90 17.30 3.57
C SER A 51 10.06 18.53 3.18
N LYS A 52 9.05 18.36 2.33
CA LYS A 52 8.14 19.45 1.92
C LYS A 52 7.29 19.95 3.09
N LEU A 53 6.84 19.04 3.95
CA LEU A 53 6.10 19.36 5.17
C LEU A 53 7.01 19.88 6.30
N LYS A 54 8.34 19.84 6.12
CA LYS A 54 9.34 20.16 7.14
C LYS A 54 9.15 19.34 8.43
N LEU A 55 8.76 18.08 8.27
CA LEU A 55 8.55 17.15 9.37
C LEU A 55 9.69 16.14 9.43
N PHE A 56 10.10 15.78 10.64
CA PHE A 56 10.97 14.64 10.89
C PHE A 56 10.30 13.70 11.91
N PRO A 57 9.91 12.48 11.51
CA PRO A 57 9.12 11.60 12.36
C PRO A 57 9.92 11.07 13.55
N GLU A 58 9.24 10.83 14.67
CA GLU A 58 9.81 10.08 15.80
C GLU A 58 9.68 8.57 15.59
N MET A 59 8.64 8.18 14.86
CA MET A 59 8.32 6.80 14.55
C MET A 59 7.84 6.68 13.10
N LEU A 60 8.32 5.66 12.42
CA LEU A 60 7.79 5.17 11.16
C LEU A 60 7.07 3.86 11.42
N ILE A 61 5.80 3.77 11.01
CA ILE A 61 5.01 2.55 11.12
C ILE A 61 4.64 2.11 9.70
N GLY A 62 5.04 0.90 9.33
CA GLY A 62 4.74 0.32 8.03
C GLY A 62 4.05 -1.03 8.20
N HIS A 63 2.90 -1.20 7.56
CA HIS A 63 2.18 -2.48 7.50
C HIS A 63 2.38 -3.14 6.14
N SER A 64 2.62 -4.45 6.11
CA SER A 64 2.83 -5.23 4.88
C SER A 64 3.88 -4.55 3.96
N PHE A 65 3.53 -4.22 2.71
CA PHE A 65 4.41 -3.47 1.80
C PHE A 65 4.92 -2.14 2.38
N GLY A 66 4.10 -1.42 3.15
CA GLY A 66 4.53 -0.20 3.85
C GLY A 66 5.67 -0.44 4.84
N GLY A 67 5.77 -1.65 5.40
CA GLY A 67 6.89 -2.09 6.23
C GLY A 67 8.23 -2.07 5.47
N LYS A 68 8.21 -2.56 4.23
CA LYS A 68 9.38 -2.51 3.34
C LYS A 68 9.75 -1.06 3.00
N VAL A 69 8.75 -0.21 2.74
CA VAL A 69 8.97 1.21 2.41
C VAL A 69 9.67 1.93 3.55
N VAL A 70 9.22 1.78 4.80
CA VAL A 70 9.85 2.45 5.95
C VAL A 70 11.27 1.93 6.21
N LEU A 71 11.54 0.65 5.97
CA LEU A 71 12.91 0.12 6.02
C LEU A 71 13.79 0.74 4.93
N GLN A 72 13.29 0.82 3.69
CA GLN A 72 14.00 1.45 2.58
C GLN A 72 14.33 2.93 2.86
N MET A 73 13.45 3.66 3.55
CA MET A 73 13.72 5.03 3.97
C MET A 73 14.94 5.12 4.90
N THR A 74 15.07 4.19 5.85
CA THR A 74 16.23 4.16 6.76
C THR A 74 17.52 3.84 6.02
N GLN A 75 17.48 2.92 5.06
CA GLN A 75 18.61 2.61 4.19
C GLN A 75 19.02 3.84 3.36
N ALA A 76 18.06 4.55 2.76
CA ALA A 76 18.32 5.75 1.98
C ALA A 76 18.98 6.87 2.83
N TRP A 77 18.55 7.06 4.08
CA TRP A 77 19.18 8.01 4.99
C TRP A 77 20.62 7.61 5.35
N SER A 78 20.86 6.32 5.59
CA SER A 78 22.19 5.80 5.88
C SER A 78 23.14 5.97 4.69
N GLN A 79 22.71 5.61 3.48
CA GLN A 79 23.52 5.67 2.26
C GLN A 79 23.85 7.09 1.80
N ALA A 80 22.93 8.03 1.99
CA ALA A 80 23.15 9.43 1.60
C ALA A 80 24.18 10.16 2.48
N ALA A 81 24.83 9.46 3.42
CA ALA A 81 25.64 10.04 4.50
C ALA A 81 24.92 11.19 5.23
N ARG A 82 23.58 11.20 5.16
CA ARG A 82 22.75 12.23 5.76
C ARG A 82 22.58 11.86 7.22
N ARG A 83 23.11 12.71 8.11
CA ARG A 83 22.75 12.64 9.51
C ARG A 83 21.26 12.93 9.63
N VAL A 84 20.50 11.93 10.09
CA VAL A 84 19.14 12.17 10.57
C VAL A 84 19.21 13.11 11.79
N PRO A 85 18.30 14.09 11.93
CA PRO A 85 18.34 15.04 13.03
C PRO A 85 18.23 14.39 14.41
N ARG A 86 17.55 13.24 14.49
CA ARG A 86 17.37 12.44 15.71
C ARG A 86 17.14 10.96 15.35
N PRO A 87 17.35 10.03 16.29
CA PRO A 87 16.96 8.63 16.10
C PRO A 87 15.46 8.49 15.78
N VAL A 88 15.10 7.50 14.97
CA VAL A 88 13.73 7.20 14.56
C VAL A 88 13.42 5.75 14.91
N GLN A 89 12.26 5.50 15.52
CA GLN A 89 11.77 4.15 15.74
C GLN A 89 11.10 3.61 14.46
N VAL A 90 11.33 2.35 14.11
CA VAL A 90 10.69 1.72 12.95
C VAL A 90 9.91 0.49 13.39
N TRP A 91 8.61 0.50 13.13
CA TRP A 91 7.70 -0.59 13.46
C TRP A 91 7.18 -1.20 12.16
N VAL A 92 7.60 -2.45 11.90
CA VAL A 92 7.18 -3.23 10.75
C VAL A 92 6.12 -4.22 11.21
N LEU A 93 4.91 -4.11 10.67
CA LEU A 93 3.76 -4.89 11.07
C LEU A 93 3.38 -5.87 9.94
N ASP A 94 3.24 -7.15 10.30
CA ASP A 94 2.78 -8.20 9.39
C ASP A 94 3.59 -8.29 8.07
N ALA A 95 4.91 -8.14 8.20
CA ALA A 95 5.84 -8.29 7.10
C ALA A 95 7.18 -8.83 7.60
N LEU A 96 7.75 -9.78 6.86
CA LEU A 96 9.13 -10.22 7.09
C LEU A 96 10.11 -9.22 6.46
N PRO A 97 11.19 -8.83 7.15
CA PRO A 97 12.28 -8.09 6.53
C PRO A 97 13.06 -9.02 5.59
N GLY A 98 13.13 -8.66 4.31
CA GLY A 98 13.90 -9.39 3.29
C GLY A 98 13.08 -9.87 2.09
N GLU A 99 13.74 -10.65 1.23
CA GLU A 99 13.09 -11.30 0.10
C GLU A 99 12.16 -12.41 0.58
N VAL A 100 10.90 -12.36 0.15
CA VAL A 100 9.92 -13.41 0.45
C VAL A 100 10.04 -14.46 -0.65
N ARG A 101 10.55 -15.65 -0.32
CA ARG A 101 10.62 -16.76 -1.28
C ARG A 101 9.23 -17.37 -1.41
N SER A 102 8.90 -17.82 -2.62
CA SER A 102 7.58 -18.37 -2.93
C SER A 102 7.17 -19.58 -2.07
N GLY A 103 8.09 -20.22 -1.33
CA GLY A 103 7.77 -21.31 -0.41
C GLY A 103 7.31 -20.89 1.00
N ASP A 104 7.53 -19.63 1.40
CA ASP A 104 7.47 -19.23 2.82
C ASP A 104 6.10 -18.72 3.28
N MET A 105 5.17 -18.48 2.35
CA MET A 105 3.81 -18.02 2.62
C MET A 105 2.83 -19.19 2.52
N GLY A 106 2.06 -19.45 3.58
CA GLY A 106 1.02 -20.50 3.64
C GLY A 106 -0.02 -20.43 2.50
N GLY A 107 -0.78 -21.52 2.35
CA GLY A 107 -1.52 -21.90 1.13
C GLY A 107 -2.84 -21.18 0.79
N ALA A 108 -3.03 -19.90 1.13
CA ALA A 108 -4.10 -19.05 0.59
C ALA A 108 -3.72 -17.57 0.72
N ASP A 109 -4.36 -16.67 -0.05
CA ASP A 109 -4.22 -15.21 0.09
C ASP A 109 -2.85 -14.58 -0.19
N ARG A 110 -2.04 -15.25 -1.01
CA ARG A 110 -0.71 -14.76 -1.37
C ARG A 110 -0.84 -13.46 -2.17
N PRO A 111 -0.17 -12.35 -1.77
CA PRO A 111 -0.31 -11.08 -2.46
C PRO A 111 0.05 -11.13 -3.96
N ALA A 112 1.04 -11.96 -4.33
CA ALA A 112 1.43 -12.16 -5.72
C ALA A 112 0.28 -12.73 -6.57
N ASP A 113 -0.38 -13.77 -6.05
CA ASP A 113 -1.48 -14.45 -6.75
C ASP A 113 -2.70 -13.54 -6.82
N LEU A 114 -2.95 -12.75 -5.77
CA LEU A 114 -4.01 -11.75 -5.78
C LEU A 114 -3.75 -10.70 -6.85
N ILE A 115 -2.56 -10.09 -6.89
CA ILE A 115 -2.20 -9.09 -7.90
C ILE A 115 -2.38 -9.68 -9.31
N SER A 116 -1.87 -10.88 -9.57
CA SER A 116 -2.03 -11.56 -10.85
C SER A 116 -3.50 -11.76 -11.20
N THR A 117 -4.30 -12.27 -10.26
CA THR A 117 -5.73 -12.51 -10.46
C THR A 117 -6.48 -11.21 -10.77
N LEU A 118 -6.14 -10.11 -10.09
CA LEU A 118 -6.76 -8.80 -10.34
C LEU A 118 -6.37 -8.23 -11.71
N GLN A 119 -5.16 -8.51 -12.21
CA GLN A 119 -4.71 -8.07 -13.54
C GLN A 119 -5.48 -8.74 -14.68
N ASP A 120 -5.98 -9.95 -14.46
CA ASP A 120 -6.78 -10.70 -15.45
C ASP A 120 -8.25 -10.26 -15.52
N ILE A 121 -8.70 -9.41 -14.58
CA ILE A 121 -10.07 -8.91 -14.54
C ILE A 121 -10.24 -7.78 -15.57
N ARG A 122 -11.16 -7.98 -16.50
CA ARG A 122 -11.59 -6.92 -17.43
C ARG A 122 -12.48 -5.91 -16.70
N LEU A 123 -12.10 -4.63 -16.79
CA LEU A 123 -12.89 -3.51 -16.31
C LEU A 123 -13.81 -2.95 -17.42
N PRO A 124 -14.95 -2.32 -17.09
CA PRO A 124 -15.51 -2.17 -15.75
C PRO A 124 -16.06 -3.49 -15.19
N VAL A 125 -16.04 -3.65 -13.87
CA VAL A 125 -16.77 -4.72 -13.19
C VAL A 125 -18.18 -4.27 -12.80
N THR A 126 -19.09 -5.23 -12.66
CA THR A 126 -20.52 -4.98 -12.44
C THR A 126 -20.86 -4.56 -11.01
N SER A 127 -20.16 -5.10 -10.00
CA SER A 127 -20.38 -4.75 -8.60
C SER A 127 -19.23 -5.21 -7.70
N ARG A 128 -19.17 -4.67 -6.47
CA ARG A 128 -18.25 -5.14 -5.43
C ARG A 128 -18.51 -6.62 -5.07
N ASN A 129 -19.79 -7.02 -4.99
CA ASN A 129 -20.16 -8.41 -4.68
C ASN A 129 -19.72 -9.39 -5.77
N TRP A 130 -19.75 -8.97 -7.03
CA TRP A 130 -19.23 -9.78 -8.13
C TRP A 130 -17.74 -10.04 -7.95
N LEU A 131 -16.95 -9.00 -7.64
CA LEU A 131 -15.52 -9.16 -7.39
C LEU A 131 -15.24 -10.08 -6.19
N THR A 132 -15.96 -9.89 -5.09
CA THR A 132 -15.84 -10.76 -3.91
C THR A 132 -16.08 -12.22 -4.29
N SER A 133 -17.18 -12.51 -4.99
CA SER A 133 -17.54 -13.88 -5.41
C SER A 133 -16.51 -14.46 -6.38
N LYS A 134 -15.97 -13.63 -7.28
CA LYS A 134 -14.94 -14.03 -8.25
C LYS A 134 -13.63 -14.42 -7.57
N LEU A 135 -13.21 -13.69 -6.54
CA LEU A 135 -12.00 -13.98 -5.76
C LEU A 135 -12.20 -15.21 -4.86
N GLU A 136 -13.35 -15.36 -4.20
CA GLU A 136 -13.65 -16.57 -3.42
C GLU A 136 -13.64 -17.83 -4.32
N ALA A 137 -14.21 -17.74 -5.52
CA ALA A 137 -14.17 -18.83 -6.50
C ALA A 137 -12.75 -19.13 -7.02
N ALA A 138 -11.81 -18.19 -6.90
CA ALA A 138 -10.40 -18.37 -7.22
C ALA A 138 -9.58 -18.90 -6.01
N GLY A 139 -10.21 -19.15 -4.86
CA GLY A 139 -9.57 -19.73 -3.67
C GLY A 139 -9.07 -18.71 -2.64
N PHE A 140 -9.35 -17.41 -2.82
CA PHE A 140 -9.05 -16.40 -1.81
C PHE A 140 -10.03 -16.48 -0.65
N SER A 141 -9.58 -16.12 0.56
CA SER A 141 -10.48 -16.02 1.70
C SER A 141 -11.50 -14.91 1.49
N ARG A 142 -12.67 -15.09 2.10
CA ARG A 142 -13.73 -14.07 2.12
C ARG A 142 -13.24 -12.72 2.65
N GLN A 143 -12.32 -12.72 3.61
CA GLN A 143 -11.77 -11.50 4.19
C GLN A 143 -10.96 -10.72 3.15
N VAL A 144 -10.05 -11.39 2.42
CA VAL A 144 -9.26 -10.76 1.37
C VAL A 144 -10.13 -10.35 0.19
N ALA A 145 -11.10 -11.17 -0.19
CA ALA A 145 -12.04 -10.87 -1.26
C ALA A 145 -12.86 -9.60 -0.98
N ILE A 146 -13.43 -9.48 0.22
CA ILE A 146 -14.17 -8.27 0.64
C ILE A 146 -13.24 -7.05 0.70
N TRP A 147 -12.04 -7.21 1.27
CA TRP A 147 -11.06 -6.12 1.36
C TRP A 147 -10.64 -5.64 -0.03
N ALA A 148 -10.33 -6.54 -0.97
CA ALA A 148 -9.98 -6.16 -2.33
C ALA A 148 -11.11 -5.34 -2.98
N ALA A 149 -12.37 -5.73 -2.77
CA ALA A 149 -13.53 -5.03 -3.31
C ALA A 149 -13.78 -3.63 -2.73
N THR A 150 -13.22 -3.27 -1.56
CA THR A 150 -13.32 -1.89 -1.05
C THR A 150 -12.57 -0.88 -1.90
N ASN A 151 -11.63 -1.36 -2.73
CA ASN A 151 -10.80 -0.52 -3.59
C ASN A 151 -11.43 -0.23 -4.95
N LEU A 152 -12.64 -0.73 -5.22
CA LEU A 152 -13.38 -0.38 -6.42
C LEU A 152 -14.00 1.02 -6.29
N ALA A 153 -13.84 1.83 -7.34
CA ALA A 153 -14.39 3.16 -7.47
C ALA A 153 -15.22 3.29 -8.77
N PRO A 154 -16.22 4.20 -8.82
CA PRO A 154 -16.96 4.48 -10.05
C PRO A 154 -16.02 4.97 -11.16
N LEU A 155 -16.17 4.42 -12.36
CA LEU A 155 -15.42 4.91 -13.53
C LEU A 155 -16.12 6.15 -14.12
N PRO A 156 -15.41 7.29 -14.28
CA PRO A 156 -16.00 8.53 -14.78
C PRO A 156 -16.61 8.40 -16.18
N SER A 157 -16.10 7.47 -16.99
CA SER A 157 -16.48 7.25 -18.38
C SER A 157 -17.61 6.21 -18.57
N SER A 158 -18.12 5.62 -17.50
CA SER A 158 -19.15 4.59 -17.58
C SER A 158 -20.55 5.18 -17.38
N SER A 159 -21.35 5.24 -18.46
CA SER A 159 -22.79 5.55 -18.39
C SER A 159 -23.58 4.60 -17.48
N ASP A 160 -23.12 3.36 -17.36
CA ASP A 160 -23.83 2.27 -16.70
C ASP A 160 -23.38 2.03 -15.24
N GLY A 161 -22.63 2.98 -14.65
CA GLY A 161 -22.17 2.87 -13.25
C GLY A 161 -21.11 1.78 -12.99
N GLY A 162 -20.40 1.33 -14.02
CA GLY A 162 -19.30 0.38 -13.95
C GLY A 162 -18.18 0.81 -13.01
N LEU A 163 -17.61 -0.16 -12.30
CA LEU A 163 -16.58 0.05 -11.30
C LEU A 163 -15.20 -0.32 -11.85
N GLY A 164 -14.19 0.45 -11.48
CA GLY A 164 -12.78 0.20 -11.79
C GLY A 164 -11.91 0.29 -10.54
N TRP A 165 -10.60 0.12 -10.70
CA TRP A 165 -9.66 0.27 -9.60
C TRP A 165 -9.53 1.75 -9.20
N GLY A 166 -9.70 2.04 -7.91
CA GLY A 166 -9.36 3.35 -7.32
C GLY A 166 -7.85 3.52 -7.06
N PHE A 167 -7.03 2.63 -7.61
CA PHE A 167 -5.58 2.60 -7.47
C PHE A 167 -4.95 2.17 -8.79
N ASP A 168 -3.64 2.34 -8.93
CA ASP A 168 -2.89 1.91 -10.11
C ASP A 168 -2.36 0.48 -9.92
N LEU A 169 -3.13 -0.50 -10.41
CA LEU A 169 -2.76 -1.91 -10.30
C LEU A 169 -1.47 -2.25 -11.06
N ALA A 170 -1.19 -1.58 -12.18
CA ALA A 170 0.01 -1.83 -12.95
C ALA A 170 1.27 -1.38 -12.20
N GLY A 171 1.22 -0.18 -11.61
CA GLY A 171 2.30 0.32 -10.76
C GLY A 171 2.49 -0.49 -9.48
N ILE A 172 1.41 -0.96 -8.84
CA ILE A 172 1.50 -1.89 -7.70
C ILE A 172 2.19 -3.20 -8.10
N ALA A 173 1.83 -3.77 -9.24
CA ALA A 173 2.43 -5.00 -9.73
C ALA A 173 3.93 -4.83 -10.05
N GLN A 174 4.34 -3.67 -10.55
CA GLN A 174 5.76 -3.35 -10.74
C GLN A 174 6.50 -3.30 -9.39
N MET A 175 5.96 -2.59 -8.40
CA MET A 175 6.60 -2.48 -7.08
C MET A 175 6.73 -3.82 -6.36
N PHE A 176 5.78 -4.74 -6.56
CA PHE A 176 5.82 -6.06 -5.93
C PHE A 176 6.92 -6.96 -6.51
N ARG A 177 7.37 -6.70 -7.74
CA ARG A 177 8.41 -7.49 -8.43
C ARG A 177 9.83 -6.98 -8.18
N CYS A 178 9.98 -5.81 -7.53
CA CYS A 178 11.26 -5.21 -7.19
C CYS A 178 11.84 -5.79 -5.91
#